data_AF-K2AFQ6-F1
#
_entry.id   AF-K2AFQ6-F1
#
_cell.length_a   1.000
_cell.length_b   1.000
_cell.length_c   1.000
_cell.angle_alpha   90.00
_cell.angle_beta   90.00
_cell.angle_gamma   90.00
#
_symmetry.space_group_name_H-M   'P 1'
#
loop_
_entity.id
_entity.type
_entity.pdbx_description
1 polymer ?
#
loop_
_entity_poly.entity_id
_entity_poly.type
_entity_poly.pdbx_seq_one_letter_code
_entity_poly.pdbx_strand_id
1 'polypeptide(L)'
;MKDRLNSHEAYTILFSPRSLTGALLKHNPATGMFHLRSLQHAQLHNLELERLTLFNPTAIGSIITQWYAACDQATPLLFALHGPAIEEHMLLLHTAHPNDSHFPISHAPHLSWKHTYLYSLDHRHCFYLCGMPKPLLFQYQLMAIEHNLPLTLLTTERMALAHCYRAMNGAAYRPAQLAHALQMQHNRIERLFFKEDLSRMLIIPSHIKVDDSIRLPLLAACGLFAMQGL
;
A
#
# COMPACT_ATOMS: atom_id res chain seq x y z
N MET A 1 -5.36 -26.07 0.75
CA MET A 1 -5.44 -24.80 -0.01
C MET A 1 -4.16 -23.99 0.18
N LYS A 2 -3.08 -24.42 -0.48
CA LYS A 2 -1.75 -23.79 -0.41
C LYS A 2 -1.17 -23.57 -1.81
N ASP A 3 -2.02 -23.29 -2.79
CA ASP A 3 -1.56 -22.73 -4.06
C ASP A 3 -1.55 -21.21 -3.90
N ARG A 4 -0.56 -20.70 -3.15
CA ARG A 4 -0.19 -19.29 -3.32
C ARG A 4 0.32 -19.21 -4.75
N LEU A 5 -0.46 -18.56 -5.61
CA LEU A 5 0.02 -18.12 -6.92
C LEU A 5 1.34 -17.38 -6.67
N ASN A 6 2.46 -18.04 -6.96
CA ASN A 6 3.77 -17.41 -7.07
C ASN A 6 3.75 -16.54 -8.32
N SER A 7 2.86 -15.54 -8.35
CA SER A 7 2.87 -14.54 -9.39
C SER A 7 4.14 -13.74 -9.16
N HIS A 8 5.14 -13.98 -10.01
CA HIS A 8 6.37 -13.19 -10.03
C HIS A 8 6.09 -11.72 -10.38
N GLU A 9 4.86 -11.40 -10.79
CA GLU A 9 4.43 -10.07 -11.18
C GLU A 9 3.14 -9.67 -10.45
N ALA A 10 2.96 -8.37 -10.24
CA ALA A 10 1.72 -7.79 -9.72
C ALA A 10 1.56 -6.38 -10.29
N TYR A 11 0.33 -6.01 -10.59
CA TYR A 11 -0.01 -4.64 -10.96
C TYR A 11 -0.51 -3.91 -9.72
N THR A 12 0.09 -2.77 -9.41
CA THR A 12 -0.27 -1.96 -8.24
C THR A 12 -0.91 -0.67 -8.70
N ILE A 13 -1.97 -0.23 -8.01
CA ILE A 13 -2.56 1.10 -8.17
C ILE A 13 -2.52 1.81 -6.83
N LEU A 14 -1.98 3.01 -6.83
CA LEU A 14 -2.04 3.92 -5.70
C LEU A 14 -3.01 5.04 -6.00
N PHE A 15 -4.01 5.17 -5.13
CA PHE A 15 -4.99 6.23 -5.17
C PHE A 15 -4.56 7.35 -4.24
N SER A 16 -4.28 8.51 -4.80
CA SER A 16 -4.09 9.77 -4.07
C SER A 16 -5.26 10.71 -4.36
N PRO A 17 -5.52 11.76 -3.55
CA PRO A 17 -6.73 12.57 -3.69
C PRO A 17 -6.95 13.22 -5.07
N ARG A 18 -5.91 13.32 -5.90
CA ARG A 18 -5.96 13.93 -7.24
C ARG A 18 -5.18 13.16 -8.30
N SER A 19 -4.76 11.93 -8.00
CA SER A 19 -3.96 11.18 -8.96
C SER A 19 -4.02 9.69 -8.72
N LEU A 20 -3.75 8.96 -9.80
CA LEU A 20 -3.53 7.52 -9.81
C LEU A 20 -2.10 7.26 -10.25
N THR A 21 -1.42 6.34 -9.57
CA THR A 21 -0.13 5.83 -10.01
C THR A 21 -0.24 4.33 -10.16
N GLY A 22 -0.03 3.84 -11.38
CA GLY A 22 -0.02 2.42 -11.72
C GLY A 22 1.39 1.91 -11.94
N ALA A 23 1.76 0.79 -11.32
CA ALA A 23 3.07 0.18 -11.55
C ALA A 23 2.95 -1.35 -11.70
N LEU A 24 3.48 -1.87 -12.82
CA LEU A 24 3.71 -3.30 -13.01
C LEU A 24 5.09 -3.65 -12.46
N LEU A 25 5.12 -4.45 -11.41
CA LEU A 25 6.35 -4.88 -10.76
C LEU A 25 6.57 -6.36 -11.00
N LYS A 26 7.83 -6.74 -11.15
CA LYS A 26 8.28 -8.13 -11.18
C LYS A 26 9.31 -8.39 -10.08
N HIS A 27 9.09 -9.38 -9.22
CA HIS A 27 10.07 -9.77 -8.22
C HIS A 27 11.14 -10.70 -8.82
N ASN A 28 12.40 -10.43 -8.52
CA ASN A 28 13.54 -11.26 -8.88
C ASN A 28 14.07 -12.00 -7.62
N PRO A 29 13.77 -13.30 -7.45
CA PRO A 29 14.18 -14.05 -6.26
C PRO A 29 15.69 -14.14 -6.05
N ALA A 30 16.49 -14.05 -7.11
CA ALA A 30 17.94 -14.17 -7.01
C ALA A 30 18.59 -12.94 -6.35
N THR A 31 17.99 -11.77 -6.53
CA THR A 31 18.49 -10.49 -5.99
C THR A 31 17.64 -9.97 -4.83
N GLY A 32 16.40 -10.46 -4.69
CA GLY A 32 15.41 -9.90 -3.77
C GLY A 32 14.85 -8.54 -4.23
N MET A 33 15.25 -8.05 -5.41
CA MET A 33 14.83 -6.76 -5.93
C MET A 33 13.58 -6.87 -6.79
N PHE A 34 12.83 -5.79 -6.86
CA PHE A 34 11.75 -5.60 -7.81
C PHE A 34 12.29 -4.99 -9.11
N HIS A 35 11.68 -5.34 -10.23
CA HIS A 35 11.93 -4.74 -11.53
C HIS A 35 10.65 -4.02 -11.98
N LEU A 36 10.78 -2.73 -12.28
CA LEU A 36 9.68 -1.96 -12.85
C LEU A 36 9.53 -2.31 -14.33
N ARG A 37 8.35 -2.82 -14.72
CA ARG A 37 8.04 -3.19 -16.12
C ARG A 37 7.25 -2.10 -16.83
N SER A 38 6.37 -1.43 -16.10
CA SER A 38 5.54 -0.34 -16.59
C SER A 38 5.21 0.61 -15.45
N LEU A 39 5.17 1.90 -15.75
CA LEU A 39 4.75 2.97 -14.86
C LEU A 39 3.75 3.84 -15.60
N GLN A 40 2.59 4.05 -15.00
CA GLN A 40 1.53 4.90 -15.50
C GLN A 40 1.16 5.91 -14.42
N HIS A 41 0.81 7.11 -14.85
CA HIS A 41 0.37 8.16 -13.94
C HIS A 41 -0.75 8.95 -14.61
N ALA A 42 -1.84 9.16 -13.87
CA ALA A 42 -2.95 10.00 -14.31
C ALA A 42 -3.26 11.02 -13.22
N GLN A 43 -3.36 12.28 -13.62
CA GLN A 43 -3.96 13.32 -12.80
C GLN A 43 -5.47 13.29 -12.97
N LEU A 44 -6.20 13.48 -11.88
CA LEU A 44 -7.66 13.50 -11.83
C LEU A 44 -8.09 14.96 -11.69
N HIS A 45 -8.89 15.43 -12.66
CA HIS A 45 -9.21 16.85 -12.81
C HIS A 45 -10.72 17.15 -12.69
N ASN A 46 -11.59 16.18 -12.93
CA ASN A 46 -13.04 16.38 -13.04
C ASN A 46 -13.79 15.68 -11.91
N LEU A 47 -13.29 15.82 -10.69
CA LEU A 47 -13.89 15.21 -9.49
C LEU A 47 -14.11 13.70 -9.62
N GLU A 48 -13.37 12.99 -10.47
CA GLU A 48 -13.53 11.54 -10.62
C GLU A 48 -13.31 10.83 -9.26
N LEU A 49 -12.41 11.42 -8.47
CA LEU A 49 -12.08 11.07 -7.10
C LEU A 49 -11.99 12.35 -6.27
N GLU A 50 -12.69 12.40 -5.14
CA GLU A 50 -12.52 13.47 -4.16
C GLU A 50 -12.50 12.88 -2.75
N ARG A 51 -11.47 13.23 -1.96
CA ARG A 51 -11.23 12.69 -0.62
C ARG A 51 -11.31 11.15 -0.57
N LEU A 52 -10.80 10.49 -1.62
CA LEU A 52 -10.88 9.05 -1.89
C LEU A 52 -12.26 8.49 -2.27
N THR A 53 -13.34 9.26 -2.22
CA THR A 53 -14.65 8.83 -2.70
C THR A 53 -14.68 8.81 -4.23
N LEU A 54 -15.12 7.70 -4.82
CA LEU A 54 -15.25 7.53 -6.26
C LEU A 54 -16.58 8.16 -6.71
N PHE A 55 -16.52 9.30 -7.39
CA PHE A 55 -17.70 9.92 -7.99
C PHE A 55 -17.92 9.47 -9.43
N ASN A 56 -16.85 9.16 -10.15
CA ASN A 56 -16.91 8.56 -11.49
C ASN A 56 -16.12 7.24 -11.53
N PRO A 57 -16.63 6.17 -10.91
CA PRO A 57 -15.96 4.87 -10.87
C PRO A 57 -15.74 4.29 -12.26
N THR A 58 -16.63 4.55 -13.23
CA THR A 58 -16.48 4.08 -14.61
C THR A 58 -15.24 4.66 -15.28
N ALA A 59 -15.02 5.98 -15.16
CA ALA A 59 -13.84 6.61 -15.75
C ALA A 59 -12.53 6.08 -15.14
N ILE A 60 -12.48 5.98 -13.81
CA ILE A 60 -11.32 5.44 -13.08
C ILE A 60 -11.09 3.97 -13.43
N GLY A 61 -12.16 3.17 -13.45
CA GLY A 61 -12.11 1.76 -13.83
C GLY A 61 -11.60 1.58 -15.25
N SER A 62 -12.08 2.38 -16.22
CA SER A 62 -11.58 2.36 -17.61
C SER A 62 -10.09 2.69 -17.72
N ILE A 63 -9.60 3.68 -16.96
CA ILE A 63 -8.16 4.00 -16.89
C ILE A 63 -7.37 2.79 -16.39
N ILE A 64 -7.81 2.19 -15.29
CA ILE A 64 -7.13 1.04 -14.70
C ILE A 64 -7.18 -0.18 -15.62
N THR A 65 -8.31 -0.46 -16.27
CA THR A 65 -8.45 -1.52 -17.26
C THR A 65 -7.49 -1.33 -18.43
N GLN A 66 -7.37 -0.09 -18.95
CA GLN A 66 -6.43 0.20 -20.04
C GLN A 66 -4.98 -0.05 -19.62
N TRP A 67 -4.61 0.39 -18.42
CA TRP A 67 -3.25 0.18 -17.88
C TRP A 67 -2.96 -1.30 -17.63
N TYR A 68 -3.96 -2.02 -17.14
CA TYR A 68 -3.87 -3.42 -16.79
C TYR A 68 -3.92 -4.36 -18.01
N ALA A 69 -4.39 -3.88 -19.18
CA ALA A 69 -4.46 -4.66 -20.42
C ALA A 69 -3.10 -5.22 -20.90
N ALA A 70 -1.99 -4.66 -20.44
CA ALA A 70 -0.63 -5.14 -20.73
C ALA A 70 -0.18 -6.30 -19.81
N CYS A 71 -1.00 -6.69 -18.83
CA CYS A 71 -0.68 -7.74 -17.85
C CYS A 71 -1.19 -9.11 -18.32
N ASP A 72 -0.56 -10.18 -17.82
CA ASP A 72 -1.08 -11.52 -17.97
C ASP A 72 -2.37 -11.70 -17.14
N GLN A 73 -3.25 -12.61 -17.56
CA GLN A 73 -4.52 -12.89 -16.86
C GLN A 73 -4.34 -13.32 -15.40
N ALA A 74 -3.17 -13.86 -15.04
CA ALA A 74 -2.85 -14.30 -13.70
C ALA A 74 -2.23 -13.20 -12.81
N THR A 75 -1.92 -12.02 -13.36
CA THR A 75 -1.26 -10.94 -12.62
C THR A 75 -2.23 -10.35 -11.59
N PRO A 76 -2.03 -10.47 -10.28
CA PRO A 76 -2.90 -9.87 -9.29
C PRO A 76 -2.92 -8.33 -9.40
N LEU A 77 -4.08 -7.73 -9.15
CA LEU A 77 -4.22 -6.28 -9.00
C LEU A 77 -4.26 -5.92 -7.51
N LEU A 78 -3.43 -4.97 -7.10
CA LEU A 78 -3.28 -4.56 -5.70
C LEU A 78 -3.52 -3.05 -5.58
N PHE A 79 -4.38 -2.64 -4.65
CA PHE A 79 -4.70 -1.23 -4.40
C PHE A 79 -4.14 -0.74 -3.07
N ALA A 80 -3.59 0.47 -3.07
CA ALA A 80 -3.31 1.24 -1.86
C ALA A 80 -4.00 2.60 -1.93
N LEU A 81 -4.63 3.01 -0.83
CA LEU A 81 -5.34 4.28 -0.71
C LEU A 81 -4.54 5.26 0.16
N HIS A 82 -4.44 6.51 -0.30
CA HIS A 82 -3.85 7.64 0.41
C HIS A 82 -4.81 8.82 0.41
N GLY A 83 -5.24 9.27 1.59
CA GLY A 83 -6.08 10.46 1.65
C GLY A 83 -6.86 10.65 2.95
N PRO A 84 -7.58 11.77 3.06
CA PRO A 84 -8.16 12.24 4.33
C PRO A 84 -9.39 11.46 4.81
N ALA A 85 -9.90 10.49 4.04
CA ALA A 85 -11.01 9.64 4.46
C ALA A 85 -10.56 8.40 5.26
N ILE A 86 -9.24 8.22 5.43
CA ILE A 86 -8.67 7.10 6.18
C ILE A 86 -8.21 7.64 7.53
N GLU A 87 -8.63 7.00 8.61
CA GLU A 87 -8.13 7.26 9.95
C GLU A 87 -6.92 6.37 10.20
N GLU A 88 -5.80 6.94 10.62
CA GLU A 88 -4.56 6.18 10.83
C GLU A 88 -3.88 6.62 12.11
N HIS A 89 -3.56 5.64 12.97
CA HIS A 89 -2.98 5.87 14.28
C HIS A 89 -1.85 4.88 14.56
N MET A 90 -0.82 5.35 15.26
CA MET A 90 0.15 4.48 15.93
C MET A 90 -0.12 4.55 17.43
N LEU A 91 -0.43 3.41 18.03
CA LEU A 91 -0.88 3.32 19.42
C LEU A 91 0.00 2.38 20.20
N LEU A 92 0.36 2.79 21.42
CA LEU A 92 1.09 1.99 22.38
C LEU A 92 0.13 1.38 23.38
N LEU A 93 0.09 0.05 23.46
CA LEU A 93 -0.76 -0.70 24.38
C LEU A 93 0.10 -1.53 25.34
N HIS A 94 -0.45 -1.90 26.49
CA HIS A 94 0.23 -2.79 27.45
C HIS A 94 0.06 -4.28 27.14
N THR A 95 -0.70 -4.64 26.10
CA THR A 95 -0.95 -6.02 25.68
C THR A 95 -0.44 -6.28 24.25
N ALA A 96 0.19 -7.44 24.04
CA ALA A 96 0.64 -7.89 22.72
C ALA A 96 -0.51 -8.45 21.85
N HIS A 97 -1.65 -8.77 22.47
CA HIS A 97 -2.81 -9.34 21.82
C HIS A 97 -4.07 -8.52 22.14
N PRO A 98 -4.15 -7.27 21.64
CA PRO A 98 -5.32 -6.45 21.86
C PRO A 98 -6.51 -7.01 21.09
N ASN A 99 -7.67 -7.02 21.74
CA ASN A 99 -8.95 -7.00 21.04
C ASN A 99 -9.35 -5.55 20.69
N ASP A 100 -10.39 -5.40 19.88
CA ASP A 100 -10.86 -4.09 19.39
C ASP A 100 -11.20 -3.09 20.51
N SER A 101 -11.63 -3.57 21.70
CA SER A 101 -11.98 -2.71 22.84
C SER A 101 -10.79 -2.06 23.53
N HIS A 102 -9.56 -2.52 23.28
CA HIS A 102 -8.35 -1.90 23.85
C HIS A 102 -7.92 -0.64 23.08
N PHE A 103 -8.42 -0.44 21.86
CA PHE A 103 -8.03 0.70 21.05
C PHE A 103 -8.92 1.90 21.36
N PRO A 104 -8.36 3.10 21.65
CA PRO A 104 -9.13 4.33 21.84
C PRO A 104 -9.61 4.90 20.49
N ILE A 105 -10.49 4.15 19.82
CA ILE A 105 -11.02 4.47 18.49
C ILE A 105 -12.53 4.65 18.49
N SER A 106 -13.02 5.27 17.43
CA SER A 106 -14.45 5.31 17.14
C SER A 106 -14.96 3.89 16.83
N HIS A 107 -15.87 3.38 17.65
CA HIS A 107 -16.60 2.13 17.39
C HIS A 107 -17.80 2.33 16.46
N ALA A 108 -17.79 3.39 15.64
CA ALA A 108 -18.88 3.65 14.72
C ALA A 108 -19.03 2.50 13.71
N PRO A 109 -20.26 1.97 13.51
CA PRO A 109 -20.48 0.75 12.74
C PRO A 109 -20.14 0.89 11.25
N HIS A 110 -20.02 2.13 10.75
CA HIS A 110 -19.66 2.43 9.36
C HIS A 110 -18.15 2.39 9.09
N LEU A 111 -17.30 2.28 10.13
CA LEU A 111 -15.85 2.11 9.97
C LEU A 111 -15.45 0.64 10.02
N SER A 112 -14.46 0.27 9.24
CA SER A 112 -13.75 -1.00 9.31
C SER A 112 -12.33 -0.73 9.80
N TRP A 113 -12.01 -1.27 10.96
CA TRP A 113 -10.71 -1.14 11.57
C TRP A 113 -9.84 -2.36 11.28
N LYS A 114 -8.57 -2.13 10.97
CA LYS A 114 -7.54 -3.16 10.89
C LYS A 114 -6.33 -2.70 11.67
N HIS A 115 -5.69 -3.62 12.39
CA HIS A 115 -4.47 -3.35 13.12
C HIS A 115 -3.34 -4.30 12.70
N THR A 116 -2.11 -3.85 12.88
CA THR A 116 -0.90 -4.64 12.67
C THR A 116 0.10 -4.30 13.75
N TYR A 117 0.60 -5.34 14.42
CA TYR A 117 1.68 -5.20 15.39
C TYR A 117 2.96 -4.75 14.68
N LEU A 118 3.59 -3.70 15.19
CA LEU A 118 4.85 -3.19 14.66
C LEU A 118 6.04 -3.66 15.49
N TYR A 119 6.05 -3.34 16.78
CA TYR A 119 7.18 -3.58 17.69
C TYR A 119 6.80 -3.47 19.17
N SER A 120 7.72 -3.84 20.05
CA SER A 120 7.62 -3.61 21.51
C SER A 120 8.70 -2.62 21.95
N LEU A 121 8.37 -1.75 22.90
CA LEU A 121 9.29 -0.82 23.56
C LEU A 121 8.85 -0.58 25.01
N ASP A 122 9.76 -0.72 25.96
CA ASP A 122 9.55 -0.40 27.39
C ASP A 122 8.22 -0.98 27.94
N HIS A 123 8.02 -2.29 27.76
CA HIS A 123 6.82 -3.03 28.17
C HIS A 123 5.50 -2.59 27.51
N ARG A 124 5.56 -1.81 26.43
CA ARG A 124 4.41 -1.47 25.58
C ARG A 124 4.60 -2.03 24.19
N HIS A 125 3.49 -2.27 23.53
CA HIS A 125 3.39 -2.84 22.19
C HIS A 125 2.80 -1.79 21.26
N CYS A 126 3.53 -1.44 20.21
CA CYS A 126 3.12 -0.49 19.20
C CYS A 126 2.34 -1.20 18.10
N PHE A 127 1.14 -0.69 17.83
CA PHE A 127 0.27 -1.14 16.76
C PHE A 127 0.03 -0.01 15.78
N TYR A 128 0.14 -0.35 14.50
CA TYR A 128 -0.45 0.44 13.45
C TYR A 128 -1.94 0.12 13.36
N LEU A 129 -2.78 1.13 13.35
CA LEU A 129 -4.22 0.99 13.29
C LEU A 129 -4.74 1.86 12.15
N CYS A 130 -5.54 1.28 11.25
CA CYS A 130 -6.21 2.02 10.20
C CYS A 130 -7.72 1.76 10.20
N GLY A 131 -8.49 2.85 10.11
CA GLY A 131 -9.94 2.88 10.00
C GLY A 131 -10.32 3.37 8.62
N MET A 132 -11.07 2.55 7.87
CA MET A 132 -11.61 2.92 6.57
C MET A 132 -13.13 2.84 6.60
N PRO A 133 -13.85 3.84 6.06
CA PRO A 133 -15.30 3.74 5.90
C PRO A 133 -15.67 2.52 5.05
N LYS A 134 -16.59 1.69 5.54
CA LYS A 134 -17.12 0.54 4.80
C LYS A 134 -17.71 0.92 3.43
N PRO A 135 -18.46 2.04 3.29
CA PRO A 135 -18.92 2.49 1.98
C PRO A 135 -17.77 2.77 1.01
N LEU A 136 -16.67 3.35 1.52
CA LEU A 136 -15.46 3.61 0.73
C LEU A 136 -14.89 2.29 0.21
N LEU A 137 -14.61 1.33 1.10
CA LEU A 137 -14.10 0.00 0.72
C LEU A 137 -14.98 -0.68 -0.33
N PHE A 138 -16.30 -0.60 -0.14
CA PHE A 138 -17.26 -1.20 -1.05
C PHE A 138 -17.25 -0.55 -2.44
N GLN A 139 -17.08 0.78 -2.55
CA GLN A 139 -16.95 1.46 -3.86
C GLN A 139 -15.78 0.93 -4.67
N TYR A 140 -14.59 0.76 -4.06
CA TYR A 140 -13.42 0.22 -4.75
C TYR A 140 -13.61 -1.24 -5.17
N GLN A 141 -14.25 -2.04 -4.32
CA GLN A 141 -14.57 -3.44 -4.63
C GLN A 141 -15.57 -3.55 -5.78
N LEU A 142 -16.63 -2.74 -5.76
CA LEU A 142 -17.63 -2.71 -6.83
C LEU A 142 -17.01 -2.27 -8.16
N MET A 143 -16.22 -1.20 -8.16
CA MET A 143 -15.49 -0.76 -9.36
C MET A 143 -14.61 -1.87 -9.92
N ALA A 144 -13.88 -2.60 -9.06
CA ALA A 144 -13.07 -3.73 -9.50
C ALA A 144 -13.91 -4.85 -10.13
N ILE A 145 -15.05 -5.20 -9.51
CA ILE A 145 -15.97 -6.22 -10.02
C ILE A 145 -16.58 -5.79 -11.37
N GLU A 146 -17.10 -4.56 -11.46
CA GLU A 146 -17.72 -4.01 -12.67
C GLU A 146 -16.76 -4.06 -13.87
N HIS A 147 -15.48 -3.79 -13.63
CA HIS A 147 -14.44 -3.78 -14.66
C HIS A 147 -13.70 -5.12 -14.83
N ASN A 148 -14.17 -6.21 -14.19
CA ASN A 148 -13.53 -7.53 -14.19
C ASN A 148 -12.04 -7.49 -13.80
N LEU A 149 -11.68 -6.60 -12.88
CA LEU A 149 -10.33 -6.43 -12.38
C LEU A 149 -10.06 -7.44 -11.25
N PRO A 150 -8.98 -8.25 -11.32
CA PRO A 150 -8.68 -9.26 -10.30
C PRO A 150 -8.03 -8.62 -9.07
N LEU A 151 -8.78 -7.77 -8.37
CA LEU A 151 -8.36 -7.11 -7.14
C LEU A 151 -8.20 -8.14 -6.02
N THR A 152 -6.97 -8.37 -5.59
CA THR A 152 -6.66 -9.34 -4.52
C THR A 152 -6.36 -8.66 -3.18
N LEU A 153 -5.94 -7.40 -3.19
CA LEU A 153 -5.58 -6.64 -1.99
C LEU A 153 -6.01 -5.18 -2.08
N LEU A 154 -6.62 -4.68 -1.01
CA LEU A 154 -6.92 -3.26 -0.81
C LEU A 154 -6.46 -2.86 0.60
N THR A 155 -5.55 -1.90 0.68
CA THR A 155 -4.95 -1.41 1.94
C THR A 155 -4.65 0.08 1.86
N THR A 156 -3.98 0.63 2.86
CA THR A 156 -3.54 2.04 2.88
C THR A 156 -2.10 2.16 2.41
N GLU A 157 -1.74 3.32 1.85
CA GLU A 157 -0.36 3.60 1.42
C GLU A 157 0.63 3.45 2.58
N ARG A 158 0.29 3.95 3.77
CA ARG A 158 1.15 3.83 4.95
C ARG A 158 1.39 2.39 5.38
N MET A 159 0.37 1.53 5.30
CA MET A 159 0.55 0.10 5.54
C MET A 159 1.50 -0.51 4.51
N ALA A 160 1.32 -0.16 3.23
CA ALA A 160 2.22 -0.60 2.17
C ALA A 160 3.65 -0.13 2.43
N LEU A 161 3.87 1.11 2.85
CA LEU A 161 5.19 1.62 3.26
C LEU A 161 5.77 0.85 4.45
N ALA A 162 4.97 0.46 5.45
CA ALA A 162 5.46 -0.39 6.55
C ALA A 162 6.01 -1.72 6.05
N HIS A 163 5.30 -2.35 5.11
CA HIS A 163 5.75 -3.57 4.45
C HIS A 163 6.98 -3.33 3.56
N CYS A 164 7.09 -2.17 2.90
CA CYS A 164 8.28 -1.78 2.14
C CYS A 164 9.52 -1.70 3.04
N TYR A 165 9.41 -1.01 4.19
CA TYR A 165 10.50 -0.90 5.15
C TYR A 165 10.96 -2.27 5.65
N ARG A 166 10.01 -3.17 5.95
CA ARG A 166 10.32 -4.55 6.33
C ARG A 166 11.04 -5.30 5.21
N ALA A 167 10.56 -5.17 3.97
CA ALA A 167 11.14 -5.85 2.81
C ALA A 167 12.58 -5.38 2.53
N MET A 168 12.84 -4.07 2.63
CA MET A 168 14.19 -3.47 2.48
C MET A 168 15.22 -4.07 3.44
N ASN A 169 14.79 -4.38 4.67
CA ASN A 169 15.68 -4.94 5.68
C ASN A 169 15.75 -6.47 5.63
N GLY A 170 14.86 -7.12 4.87
CA GLY A 170 14.85 -8.57 4.65
C GLY A 170 14.95 -9.38 5.95
N ALA A 171 15.87 -10.37 5.96
CA ALA A 171 16.13 -11.20 7.13
C ALA A 171 16.76 -10.45 8.32
N ALA A 172 17.38 -9.30 8.06
CA ALA A 172 17.99 -8.47 9.09
C ALA A 172 16.96 -7.57 9.81
N TYR A 173 15.72 -7.51 9.33
CA TYR A 173 14.66 -6.73 9.96
C TYR A 173 14.50 -7.09 11.44
N ARG A 174 14.58 -6.07 12.30
CA ARG A 174 14.26 -6.16 13.72
C ARG A 174 13.16 -5.16 14.06
N PRO A 175 12.07 -5.59 14.75
CA PRO A 175 11.04 -4.67 15.22
C PRO A 175 11.59 -3.48 16.04
N ALA A 176 12.65 -3.69 16.83
CA ALA A 176 13.29 -2.62 17.60
C ALA A 176 13.94 -1.53 16.72
N GLN A 177 14.43 -1.86 15.52
CA GLN A 177 14.98 -0.86 14.60
C GLN A 177 13.86 0.01 14.01
N LEU A 178 12.74 -0.61 13.62
CA LEU A 178 11.55 0.13 13.19
C LEU A 178 11.04 1.05 14.30
N ALA A 179 11.06 0.57 15.54
CA ALA A 179 10.69 1.36 16.71
C ALA A 179 11.50 2.65 16.80
N HIS A 180 12.82 2.51 16.85
CA HIS A 180 13.74 3.64 16.95
C HIS A 180 13.57 4.60 15.77
N ALA A 181 13.50 4.07 14.54
CA ALA A 181 13.38 4.88 13.35
C ALA A 181 12.07 5.69 13.32
N LEU A 182 10.93 5.08 13.69
CA LEU A 182 9.64 5.77 13.75
C LEU A 182 9.60 6.83 14.84
N GLN A 183 10.19 6.56 16.02
CA GLN A 183 10.25 7.54 17.09
C GLN A 183 11.03 8.79 16.68
N MET A 184 12.18 8.61 16.04
CA MET A 184 13.01 9.71 15.52
C MET A 184 12.29 10.53 14.44
N GLN A 185 11.31 9.94 13.76
CA GLN A 185 10.53 10.59 12.70
C GLN A 185 9.11 10.99 13.13
N HIS A 186 8.85 11.06 14.44
CA HIS A 186 7.52 11.40 15.00
C HIS A 186 6.39 10.54 14.43
N ASN A 187 6.63 9.23 14.31
CA ASN A 187 5.68 8.23 13.83
C ASN A 187 5.18 8.47 12.39
N ARG A 188 5.94 9.20 11.57
CA ARG A 188 5.64 9.41 10.14
C ARG A 188 6.41 8.42 9.30
N ILE A 189 5.71 7.41 8.79
CA ILE A 189 6.34 6.31 8.06
C ILE A 189 6.95 6.74 6.73
N GLU A 190 6.33 7.72 6.07
CA GLU A 190 6.83 8.32 4.83
C GLU A 190 8.22 8.96 4.99
N ARG A 191 8.60 9.35 6.22
CA ARG A 191 9.90 9.96 6.53
C ARG A 191 11.00 8.94 6.82
N LEU A 192 10.68 7.65 6.86
CA LEU A 192 11.69 6.60 6.99
C LEU A 192 12.50 6.39 5.70
N PHE A 193 12.02 6.91 4.57
CA PHE A 193 12.56 6.62 3.25
C PHE A 193 13.33 7.81 2.66
N PHE A 194 14.64 7.63 2.51
CA PHE A 194 15.54 8.56 1.84
C PHE A 194 15.46 8.42 0.31
N LYS A 195 16.06 9.38 -0.41
CA LYS A 195 15.98 9.42 -1.88
C LYS A 195 16.55 8.16 -2.52
N GLU A 196 17.60 7.60 -1.91
CA GLU A 196 18.34 6.44 -2.40
C GLU A 196 17.64 5.12 -2.11
N ASP A 197 16.62 5.09 -1.25
CA ASP A 197 15.99 3.83 -0.84
C ASP A 197 15.19 3.17 -1.98
N LEU A 198 14.72 3.96 -2.95
CA LEU A 198 14.04 3.40 -4.12
C LEU A 198 14.99 2.51 -4.95
N SER A 199 16.24 2.93 -5.15
CA SER A 199 17.20 2.16 -5.96
C SER A 199 17.69 0.88 -5.25
N ARG A 200 17.52 0.79 -3.93
CA ARG A 200 17.78 -0.45 -3.15
C ARG A 200 16.70 -1.51 -3.37
N MET A 201 15.50 -1.10 -3.76
CA MET A 201 14.34 -1.99 -3.88
C MET A 201 13.91 -2.22 -5.32
N LEU A 202 14.11 -1.24 -6.19
CA LEU A 202 13.52 -1.20 -7.50
C LEU A 202 14.57 -0.91 -8.57
N ILE A 203 14.71 -1.85 -9.50
CA ILE A 203 15.44 -1.67 -10.74
C ILE A 203 14.50 -0.99 -11.74
N ILE A 204 14.84 0.24 -12.10
CA ILE A 204 14.09 1.06 -13.05
C ILE A 204 14.79 1.00 -14.41
N PRO A 205 14.11 0.53 -15.47
CA PRO A 205 14.65 0.57 -16.82
C PRO A 205 14.98 2.00 -17.26
N SER A 206 16.06 2.18 -18.02
CA SER A 206 16.55 3.50 -18.45
C SER A 206 15.54 4.32 -19.28
N HIS A 207 14.56 3.67 -19.91
CA HIS A 207 13.52 4.33 -20.68
C HIS A 207 12.35 4.87 -19.83
N ILE A 208 12.21 4.44 -18.57
CA ILE A 208 11.18 4.93 -17.66
C ILE A 208 11.76 6.09 -16.84
N LYS A 209 11.17 7.27 -17.00
CA LYS A 209 11.52 8.45 -16.18
C LYS A 209 10.68 8.45 -14.91
N VAL A 210 11.34 8.57 -13.77
CA VAL A 210 10.69 8.70 -12.47
C VAL A 210 11.05 10.07 -11.90
N ASP A 211 10.03 10.87 -11.61
CA ASP A 211 10.19 12.14 -10.90
C ASP A 211 10.14 11.93 -9.38
N ASP A 212 10.57 12.96 -8.64
CA ASP A 212 10.59 12.93 -7.17
C ASP A 212 9.18 12.78 -6.55
N SER A 213 8.11 13.15 -7.28
CA SER A 213 6.72 13.08 -6.79
C SER A 213 6.16 11.66 -6.80
N ILE A 214 6.65 10.80 -7.72
CA ILE A 214 6.22 9.41 -7.87
C ILE A 214 7.10 8.44 -7.05
N ARG A 215 8.23 8.92 -6.49
CA ARG A 215 9.16 8.10 -5.70
C ARG A 215 8.48 7.40 -4.52
N LEU A 216 7.74 8.13 -3.69
CA LEU A 216 7.07 7.56 -2.51
C LEU A 216 5.94 6.59 -2.93
N PRO A 217 5.09 6.94 -3.92
CA PRO A 217 4.14 5.98 -4.49
C PRO A 217 4.77 4.68 -4.99
N LEU A 218 5.96 4.72 -5.61
CA LEU A 218 6.67 3.52 -6.06
C LEU A 218 7.21 2.67 -4.89
N LEU A 219 7.70 3.29 -3.82
CA LEU A 219 8.08 2.56 -2.61
C LEU A 219 6.87 1.85 -2.00
N ALA A 220 5.74 2.55 -1.94
CA ALA A 220 4.48 1.96 -1.50
C ALA A 220 4.01 0.83 -2.45
N ALA A 221 4.18 0.95 -3.77
CA ALA A 221 3.94 -0.14 -4.72
C ALA A 221 4.79 -1.39 -4.42
N CYS A 222 6.10 -1.21 -4.17
CA CYS A 222 6.98 -2.31 -3.78
C CYS A 222 6.53 -2.97 -2.45
N GLY A 223 6.12 -2.15 -1.48
CA GLY A 223 5.61 -2.63 -0.21
C GLY A 223 4.27 -3.38 -0.34
N LEU A 224 3.40 -2.92 -1.24
CA LEU A 224 2.14 -3.57 -1.55
C LEU A 224 2.34 -4.95 -2.18
N PHE A 225 3.29 -5.07 -3.12
CA PHE A 225 3.73 -6.35 -3.66
C PHE A 225 4.24 -7.26 -2.52
N ALA A 226 5.14 -6.75 -1.67
CA ALA A 226 5.72 -7.53 -0.58
C ALA A 226 4.66 -8.04 0.42
N MET A 227 3.58 -7.29 0.62
CA MET A 227 2.46 -7.66 1.48
C MET A 227 1.64 -8.84 0.95
N GLN A 228 1.50 -8.98 -0.37
CA GLN A 228 0.77 -10.10 -0.99
C GLN A 228 1.40 -11.47 -0.63
N GLY A 229 2.69 -11.48 -0.33
CA GLY A 229 3.46 -12.66 0.02
C GLY A 229 4.56 -12.90 -0.99
N LEU A 230 5.74 -12.34 -0.71
CA LEU A 230 7.00 -12.94 -1.13
C LEU A 230 7.21 -14.30 -0.44
#